data_AF-A0A534XWF0-F1
#
_entry.id   AF-A0A534XWF0-F1
#
_cell.length_a   1.000
_cell.length_b   1.000
_cell.length_c   1.000
_cell.angle_alpha   90.00
_cell.angle_beta   90.00
_cell.angle_gamma   90.00
#
_symmetry.space_group_name_H-M   'P 1'
#
loop_
_entity.id
_entity.type
_entity.pdbx_description
1 polymer ?
#
loop_
_entity_poly.entity_id
_entity_poly.type
_entity_poly.pdbx_seq_one_letter_code
_entity_poly.pdbx_strand_id
1 'polypeptide(L)'
;MTDLRRATPEEQLREVTRGAVDVHTREDLLRKLRASYDKSVPLRVKMGFDPTAPDLHLGHTVPLERMRRFQDFGHTVIFLIGDFTASIGDPTGRNTTRPPLSDEQIGANAETYKRQVFKVLDRDKTEVRFNSEWLR
;
A
#
# COMPACT_ATOMS: atom_id res chain seq x y z
N MET A 1 -18.38 9.45 -16.57
CA MET A 1 -16.95 9.83 -16.48
C MET A 1 -16.22 8.75 -15.69
N THR A 2 -15.05 8.29 -16.16
CA THR A 2 -14.20 7.36 -15.40
C THR A 2 -13.73 8.01 -14.10
N ASP A 3 -13.49 7.23 -13.04
CA ASP A 3 -13.06 7.75 -11.74
C ASP A 3 -11.79 8.61 -11.83
N LEU A 4 -10.90 8.27 -12.79
CA LEU A 4 -9.67 9.00 -13.11
C LEU A 4 -9.90 10.44 -13.57
N ARG A 5 -11.09 10.78 -14.07
CA ARG A 5 -11.41 12.12 -14.59
C ARG A 5 -12.26 12.96 -13.63
N ARG A 6 -12.43 12.50 -12.38
CA ARG A 6 -13.15 13.26 -11.34
C ARG A 6 -12.35 14.45 -10.78
N ALA A 7 -11.04 14.48 -11.00
CA ALA A 7 -10.13 15.53 -10.57
C ALA A 7 -8.96 15.65 -11.56
N THR A 8 -8.41 16.86 -11.75
CA THR A 8 -7.23 17.06 -12.60
C THR A 8 -5.99 16.39 -11.99
N PRO A 9 -4.95 16.06 -12.77
CA PRO A 9 -3.71 15.51 -12.22
C PRO A 9 -3.10 16.34 -11.09
N GLU A 10 -3.19 17.66 -11.15
CA GLU A 10 -2.72 18.58 -10.12
C GLU A 10 -3.56 18.51 -8.84
N GLU A 11 -4.88 18.36 -8.96
CA GLU A 11 -5.77 18.14 -7.83
C GLU A 11 -5.50 16.77 -7.19
N GLN A 12 -5.35 15.72 -8.00
CA GLN A 12 -5.01 14.39 -7.52
C GLN A 12 -3.69 14.43 -6.75
N LEU A 13 -2.65 15.05 -7.31
CA LEU A 13 -1.35 15.22 -6.65
C LEU A 13 -1.51 15.90 -5.29
N ARG A 14 -2.24 17.01 -5.22
CA ARG A 14 -2.48 17.73 -3.97
C ARG A 14 -3.16 16.84 -2.93
N GLU A 15 -4.18 16.08 -3.31
CA GLU A 15 -4.93 15.24 -2.38
C GLU A 15 -4.11 14.04 -1.87
N VAL A 16 -3.44 13.32 -2.77
CA VAL A 16 -2.66 12.12 -2.39
C VAL A 16 -1.40 12.46 -1.61
N THR A 17 -0.85 13.67 -1.77
CA THR A 17 0.33 14.14 -1.02
C THR A 17 -0.01 14.97 0.22
N ARG A 18 -1.30 15.24 0.49
CA ARG A 18 -1.71 16.03 1.66
C ARG A 18 -1.28 15.32 2.95
N GLY A 19 -0.58 16.05 3.81
CA GLY A 19 -0.08 15.54 5.09
C GLY A 19 1.14 14.62 4.97
N ALA A 20 1.68 14.41 3.76
CA ALA A 20 2.96 13.75 3.60
C ALA A 20 4.06 14.65 4.15
N VAL A 21 4.96 14.06 4.95
CA VAL A 21 6.16 14.76 5.45
C VAL A 21 7.14 15.03 4.31
N ASP A 22 7.31 14.06 3.41
CA ASP A 22 8.18 14.17 2.24
C ASP A 22 7.59 13.45 1.02
N VAL A 23 7.91 13.95 -0.17
CA VAL A 23 7.56 13.38 -1.47
C VAL A 23 8.80 13.45 -2.37
N HIS A 24 9.63 12.41 -2.30
CA HIS A 24 10.96 12.41 -2.93
C HIS A 24 10.97 12.65 -4.45
N THR A 25 9.90 12.29 -5.18
CA THR A 25 9.79 12.44 -6.64
C THR A 25 8.46 13.05 -7.06
N ARG A 26 8.11 14.21 -6.48
CA ARG A 26 6.84 14.90 -6.70
C ARG A 26 6.55 15.17 -8.18
N GLU A 27 7.53 15.62 -8.95
CA GLU A 27 7.39 15.92 -10.37
C GLU A 27 7.14 14.64 -11.19
N ASP A 28 7.79 13.54 -10.82
CA ASP A 28 7.58 12.23 -11.45
C ASP A 28 6.17 11.70 -11.17
N LEU A 29 5.68 11.86 -9.92
CA LEU A 29 4.31 11.51 -9.57
C LEU A 29 3.31 12.32 -10.39
N LEU A 30 3.50 13.64 -10.54
CA LEU A 30 2.63 14.46 -11.39
C LEU A 30 2.65 14.00 -12.85
N ARG A 31 3.83 13.70 -13.40
CA ARG A 31 3.98 13.17 -14.76
C ARG A 31 3.23 11.85 -14.95
N LYS A 32 3.30 10.96 -13.96
CA LYS A 32 2.55 9.68 -13.94
C LYS A 32 1.04 9.91 -13.85
N LEU A 33 0.58 10.83 -13.01
CA LEU A 33 -0.84 11.18 -12.88
C LEU A 33 -1.39 11.76 -14.19
N ARG A 34 -0.65 12.66 -14.86
CA ARG A 34 -1.01 13.19 -16.19
C ARG A 34 -1.13 12.06 -17.22
N ALA A 35 -0.11 11.21 -17.32
CA ALA A 35 -0.14 10.07 -18.24
C ALA A 35 -1.31 9.10 -17.94
N SER A 36 -1.62 8.87 -16.67
CA SER A 36 -2.75 8.05 -16.22
C SER A 36 -4.09 8.68 -16.61
N TYR A 37 -4.23 9.99 -16.40
CA TYR A 37 -5.42 10.77 -16.74
C TYR A 37 -5.70 10.77 -18.24
N ASP A 38 -4.68 11.06 -19.06
CA ASP A 38 -4.79 11.15 -20.52
C ASP A 38 -5.12 9.79 -21.14
N LYS A 39 -4.39 8.74 -20.72
CA LYS A 39 -4.53 7.39 -21.28
C LYS A 39 -5.66 6.58 -20.62
N SER A 40 -6.24 7.09 -19.55
CA SER A 40 -7.21 6.35 -18.71
C SER A 40 -6.69 5.00 -18.22
N VAL A 41 -5.38 4.93 -17.93
CA VAL A 41 -4.71 3.74 -17.39
C VAL A 41 -4.38 3.98 -15.92
N PRO A 42 -4.95 3.23 -14.98
CA PRO A 42 -4.69 3.37 -13.55
C PRO A 42 -3.20 3.27 -13.19
N LEU A 43 -2.74 4.11 -12.27
CA LEU A 43 -1.49 3.86 -11.56
C LEU A 43 -1.65 2.63 -10.66
N ARG A 44 -0.54 1.93 -10.45
CA ARG A 44 -0.41 0.83 -9.50
C ARG A 44 0.37 1.33 -8.30
N VAL A 45 -0.29 1.47 -7.16
CA VAL A 45 0.27 2.12 -5.96
C VAL A 45 0.51 1.08 -4.88
N LYS A 46 1.78 0.79 -4.59
CA LYS A 46 2.17 -0.25 -3.63
C LYS A 46 2.26 0.32 -2.22
N MET A 47 1.73 -0.43 -1.26
CA MET A 47 2.03 -0.28 0.17
C MET A 47 2.38 -1.66 0.75
N GLY A 48 3.57 -1.77 1.35
CA GLY A 48 4.07 -3.01 1.95
C GLY A 48 3.80 -3.10 3.44
N PHE A 49 3.48 -4.29 3.93
CA PHE A 49 3.24 -4.58 5.34
C PHE A 49 3.98 -5.84 5.74
N ASP A 50 4.70 -5.77 6.85
CA ASP A 50 5.41 -6.90 7.44
C ASP A 50 4.51 -7.61 8.47
N PRO A 51 4.10 -8.88 8.25
CA PRO A 51 3.18 -9.61 9.13
C PRO A 51 3.84 -10.12 10.42
N THR A 52 4.71 -9.32 11.05
CA THR A 52 5.41 -9.70 12.29
C THR A 52 4.63 -9.39 13.58
N ALA A 53 3.55 -8.62 13.49
CA ALA A 53 2.63 -8.34 14.59
C ALA A 53 1.28 -9.02 14.34
N PRO A 54 0.49 -9.31 15.40
CA PRO A 54 -0.82 -9.93 15.23
C PRO A 54 -1.82 -9.06 14.47
N ASP A 55 -1.67 -7.73 14.55
CA ASP A 55 -2.60 -6.77 13.98
C ASP A 55 -1.94 -5.42 13.61
N LEU A 56 -2.63 -4.64 12.78
CA LEU A 56 -2.27 -3.27 12.44
C LEU A 56 -2.79 -2.30 13.49
N HIS A 57 -1.88 -1.58 14.15
CA HIS A 57 -2.26 -0.49 15.05
C HIS A 57 -2.77 0.76 14.29
N LEU A 58 -3.44 1.67 15.00
CA LEU A 58 -4.04 2.89 14.42
C LEU A 58 -3.06 3.85 13.73
N GLY A 59 -1.75 3.77 14.01
CA GLY A 59 -0.73 4.50 13.25
C GLY A 59 -0.73 4.22 11.74
N HIS A 60 -1.31 3.09 11.28
CA HIS A 60 -1.44 2.77 9.85
C HIS A 60 -2.62 3.49 9.18
N THR A 61 -3.50 4.14 9.92
CA THR A 61 -4.67 4.81 9.35
C THR A 61 -4.28 5.93 8.38
N VAL A 62 -3.30 6.77 8.75
CA VAL A 62 -2.85 7.89 7.91
C VAL A 62 -2.37 7.42 6.52
N PRO A 63 -1.43 6.47 6.39
CA PRO A 63 -1.04 5.99 5.07
C PRO A 63 -2.15 5.21 4.35
N LEU A 64 -2.99 4.45 5.06
CA LEU A 64 -4.14 3.76 4.44
C LEU A 64 -5.15 4.75 3.84
N GLU A 65 -5.41 5.88 4.50
CA GLU A 65 -6.26 6.93 3.94
C GLU A 65 -5.66 7.54 2.65
N ARG A 66 -4.33 7.64 2.56
CA ARG A 66 -3.69 8.08 1.31
C ARG A 66 -3.90 7.06 0.19
N MET A 67 -3.76 5.77 0.50
CA MET A 67 -4.06 4.70 -0.46
C MET A 67 -5.53 4.73 -0.88
N ARG A 68 -6.46 4.97 0.04
CA ARG A 68 -7.88 5.15 -0.29
C ARG A 68 -8.11 6.31 -1.25
N ARG A 69 -7.41 7.43 -1.05
CA ARG A 69 -7.51 8.58 -1.97
C ARG A 69 -7.07 8.24 -3.39
N PHE A 70 -6.05 7.40 -3.56
CA PHE A 70 -5.70 6.88 -4.89
C PHE A 70 -6.84 6.03 -5.50
N GLN A 71 -7.54 5.21 -4.70
CA GLN A 71 -8.69 4.43 -5.18
C GLN A 71 -9.91 5.28 -5.54
N ASP A 72 -10.13 6.38 -4.82
CA ASP A 72 -11.19 7.36 -5.12
C ASP A 72 -10.97 8.00 -6.50
N PHE A 73 -9.71 8.15 -6.93
CA PHE A 73 -9.33 8.57 -8.28
C PHE A 73 -9.25 7.42 -9.29
N GLY A 74 -9.61 6.19 -8.91
CA GLY A 74 -9.65 5.05 -9.84
C GLY A 74 -8.29 4.39 -10.08
N HIS A 75 -7.29 4.64 -9.23
CA HIS A 75 -6.04 3.90 -9.25
C HIS A 75 -6.15 2.56 -8.50
N THR A 76 -5.25 1.63 -8.82
CA THR A 76 -5.21 0.32 -8.17
C THR A 76 -4.19 0.35 -7.03
N VAL A 77 -4.63 0.00 -5.82
CA VAL A 77 -3.72 -0.17 -4.68
C VAL A 77 -3.24 -1.62 -4.65
N ILE A 78 -1.94 -1.81 -4.43
CA ILE A 78 -1.34 -3.12 -4.15
C ILE A 78 -1.03 -3.18 -2.66
N PHE A 79 -1.82 -3.95 -1.93
CA PHE A 79 -1.55 -4.32 -0.55
C PHE A 79 -0.57 -5.50 -0.55
N LEU A 80 0.71 -5.20 -0.35
CA LEU A 80 1.79 -6.18 -0.40
C LEU A 80 2.09 -6.70 1.01
N ILE A 81 1.94 -8.01 1.20
CA ILE A 81 2.33 -8.71 2.42
C ILE A 81 3.76 -9.20 2.25
N GLY A 82 4.63 -8.82 3.19
CA GLY A 82 6.04 -9.18 3.24
C GLY A 82 6.30 -10.51 3.94
N ASP A 83 5.64 -11.59 3.53
CA ASP A 83 5.74 -12.90 4.18
C ASP A 83 7.13 -13.53 4.07
N PHE A 84 7.78 -13.44 2.91
CA PHE A 84 9.15 -13.92 2.76
C PHE A 84 10.13 -13.15 3.64
N THR A 85 10.02 -11.82 3.66
CA THR A 85 10.86 -10.95 4.49
C THR A 85 10.63 -11.17 5.99
N ALA A 86 9.40 -11.45 6.41
CA ALA A 86 9.08 -11.82 7.79
C ALA A 86 9.72 -13.15 8.19
N SER A 87 9.75 -14.13 7.28
CA SER A 87 10.30 -15.46 7.54
C SER A 87 11.83 -15.46 7.75
N ILE A 88 12.55 -14.56 7.07
CA ILE A 88 14.00 -14.42 7.20
C ILE A 88 14.39 -13.52 8.40
N GLY A 89 13.50 -12.61 8.79
CA GLY A 89 13.73 -11.65 9.86
C GLY A 89 14.54 -10.44 9.38
N ASP A 90 13.85 -9.45 8.80
CA ASP A 90 14.45 -8.19 8.35
C ASP A 90 15.14 -7.45 9.53
N PRO A 91 16.48 -7.21 9.48
CA PRO A 91 17.22 -6.53 10.54
C PRO A 91 17.02 -5.01 10.55
N THR A 92 16.27 -4.43 9.60
CA THR A 92 16.19 -2.98 9.42
C THR A 92 15.61 -2.29 10.67
N GLY A 93 16.47 -1.55 11.39
CA GLY A 93 16.07 -0.63 12.46
C GLY A 93 15.98 -1.19 13.89
N ARG A 94 16.41 -2.43 14.16
CA ARG A 94 16.45 -2.98 15.54
C ARG A 94 17.75 -3.77 15.83
N ASN A 95 18.26 -3.61 17.05
CA ASN A 95 19.53 -4.22 17.54
C ASN A 95 19.40 -5.71 17.94
N THR A 96 18.20 -6.31 17.88
CA THR A 96 17.99 -7.72 18.24
C THR A 96 17.14 -8.43 17.20
N THR A 97 17.64 -9.55 16.70
CA THR A 97 16.92 -10.44 15.78
C THR A 97 15.69 -10.99 16.49
N ARG A 98 14.49 -10.77 15.93
CA ARG A 98 13.27 -11.39 16.47
C ARG A 98 13.33 -12.91 16.18
N PRO A 99 12.71 -13.76 17.01
CA PRO A 99 12.50 -15.15 16.65
C PRO A 99 11.75 -15.22 15.31
N PRO A 100 12.18 -16.05 14.34
CA PRO A 100 11.46 -16.21 13.09
C PRO A 100 10.04 -16.72 13.39
N LEU A 101 9.05 -16.11 12.74
CA LEU A 101 7.67 -16.57 12.83
C LEU A 101 7.46 -17.80 11.92
N SER A 102 6.60 -18.71 12.34
CA SER A 102 6.19 -19.82 11.46
C SER A 102 5.33 -19.30 10.30
N ASP A 103 5.33 -20.01 9.17
CA ASP A 103 4.45 -19.71 8.02
C ASP A 103 2.96 -19.64 8.44
N GLU A 104 2.56 -20.46 9.42
CA GLU A 104 1.21 -20.43 10.00
C GLU A 104 0.91 -19.12 10.74
N GLN A 105 1.85 -18.64 11.57
CA GLN A 105 1.72 -17.36 12.27
C GLN A 105 1.67 -16.19 11.29
N ILE A 106 2.55 -16.20 10.28
CA ILE A 106 2.59 -15.20 9.21
C ILE A 106 1.25 -15.17 8.47
N GLY A 107 0.71 -16.33 8.11
CA GLY A 107 -0.59 -16.45 7.47
C GLY A 107 -1.73 -15.90 8.34
N ALA A 108 -1.78 -16.26 9.62
CA ALA A 108 -2.81 -15.77 10.55
C ALA A 108 -2.76 -14.24 10.72
N ASN A 109 -1.56 -13.66 10.83
CA ASN A 109 -1.37 -12.21 10.93
C ASN A 109 -1.81 -11.51 9.63
N ALA A 110 -1.42 -12.06 8.48
CA ALA A 110 -1.81 -11.55 7.16
C ALA A 110 -3.34 -11.53 6.98
N GLU A 111 -4.07 -12.56 7.42
CA GLU A 111 -5.53 -12.57 7.42
C GLU A 111 -6.12 -11.44 8.27
N THR A 112 -5.55 -11.20 9.46
CA THR A 112 -5.97 -10.09 10.32
C THR A 112 -5.75 -8.74 9.66
N TYR A 113 -4.59 -8.54 9.02
CA TYR A 113 -4.29 -7.31 8.32
C TYR A 113 -5.28 -7.06 7.18
N LYS A 114 -5.57 -8.08 6.36
CA LYS A 114 -6.58 -7.97 5.29
C LYS A 114 -7.93 -7.51 5.84
N ARG A 115 -8.40 -8.12 6.93
CA ARG A 115 -9.67 -7.72 7.58
C ARG A 115 -9.66 -6.25 8.03
N GLN A 116 -8.55 -5.76 8.57
CA GLN A 116 -8.41 -4.38 9.04
C GLN A 116 -8.29 -3.38 7.88
N VAL A 117 -7.43 -3.66 6.90
CA VAL A 117 -7.18 -2.80 5.73
C VAL A 117 -8.46 -2.57 4.93
N PHE A 118 -9.28 -3.61 4.76
CA PHE A 118 -10.55 -3.51 4.04
C PHE A 118 -11.67 -2.79 4.81
N LYS A 119 -11.40 -2.30 6.03
CA LYS A 119 -12.28 -1.29 6.66
C LYS A 119 -12.09 0.10 6.04
N VAL A 120 -10.95 0.33 5.37
CA VAL A 120 -10.58 1.61 4.76
C VAL A 120 -10.52 1.49 3.24
N LEU A 121 -9.82 0.48 2.73
CA LEU A 121 -9.63 0.27 1.30
C LEU A 121 -10.81 -0.46 0.67
N ASP A 122 -11.09 -0.11 -0.57
CA ASP A 122 -12.05 -0.82 -1.43
C ASP A 122 -11.41 -2.14 -1.92
N ARG A 123 -12.07 -3.27 -1.66
CA ARG A 123 -11.59 -4.60 -2.07
C ARG A 123 -11.48 -4.73 -3.58
N ASP A 124 -12.43 -4.18 -4.33
CA ASP A 124 -12.49 -4.34 -5.79
C ASP A 124 -11.40 -3.50 -6.50
N LYS A 125 -10.82 -2.54 -5.78
CA LYS A 125 -9.72 -1.69 -6.24
C LYS A 125 -8.39 -2.00 -5.52
N THR A 126 -8.29 -3.18 -4.88
CA THR A 126 -7.08 -3.61 -4.17
C THR A 126 -6.61 -4.95 -4.68
N GLU A 127 -5.35 -5.03 -5.09
CA GLU A 127 -4.65 -6.29 -5.29
C GLU A 127 -3.93 -6.67 -4.01
N VAL A 128 -4.23 -7.86 -3.47
CA VAL A 128 -3.47 -8.45 -2.37
C VAL A 128 -2.39 -9.33 -2.97
N ARG A 129 -1.12 -9.09 -2.61
CA ARG A 129 0.03 -9.84 -3.12
C ARG A 129 0.96 -10.24 -1.98
N PHE A 130 1.68 -11.33 -2.16
CA PHE A 130 2.70 -11.81 -1.23
C PHE A 130 4.06 -11.72 -1.91
N ASN A 131 5.09 -11.20 -1.22
CA ASN A 131 6.40 -11.07 -1.84
C ASN A 131 7.10 -12.43 -2.05
N SER A 132 6.68 -13.48 -1.35
CA SER A 132 7.10 -14.85 -1.61
C SER A 132 6.75 -15.35 -3.02
N GLU A 133 5.76 -14.77 -3.71
CA GLU A 133 5.37 -15.14 -5.08
C GLU A 133 6.52 -15.02 -6.09
N TRP A 134 7.51 -14.16 -5.82
CA TRP A 134 8.66 -13.92 -6.72
C TRP A 134 10.02 -13.96 -6.03
N LEU A 135 10.08 -14.17 -4.71
CA LEU A 135 11.33 -14.26 -3.94
C LEU A 135 11.68 -15.69 -3.51
N ARG A 136 10.78 -16.66 -3.67
CA ARG A 136 11.05 -18.08 -3.43
C ARG A 136 11.66 -18.77 -4.65
#